data_AF-A0A172UDS5-F1
#
_entry.id   AF-A0A172UDS5-F1
#
_cell.length_a   1.000
_cell.length_b   1.000
_cell.length_c   1.000
_cell.angle_alpha   90.00
_cell.angle_beta   90.00
_cell.angle_gamma   90.00
#
_symmetry.space_group_name_H-M   'P 1'
#
loop_
_entity.id
_entity.type
_entity.pdbx_description
1 polymer ?
#
loop_
_entity_poly.entity_id
_entity_poly.type
_entity_poly.pdbx_seq_one_letter_code
_entity_poly.pdbx_strand_id
1 'polypeptide(L)' 'MLISTKTLTETCDYLVNACRRDIKQAPAELDRHKARYRENLRGLSLLLIGRPERNHVEHAIKQIETIQPRRAKHG' A
#
# COMPACT_ATOMS: atom_id res chain seq x y z
N MET A 1 3.06 16.88 16.18
CA MET A 1 2.78 15.44 16.34
C MET A 1 3.85 14.68 15.58
N LEU A 2 4.82 14.06 16.27
CA LEU A 2 5.83 13.21 15.66
C LEU A 2 5.22 11.81 15.54
N ILE A 3 4.81 11.43 14.32
CA ILE A 3 4.55 10.01 14.06
C ILE A 3 5.91 9.32 14.15
N SER A 4 6.05 8.35 15.06
CA SER A 4 7.26 7.53 15.10
C SER A 4 7.44 6.84 13.75
N THR A 5 8.62 6.96 13.14
CA THR A 5 8.95 6.34 11.85
C THR A 5 8.67 4.83 11.86
N LYS A 6 8.84 4.18 13.02
CA LYS A 6 8.49 2.77 13.25
C LYS A 6 6.99 2.53 13.00
N THR A 7 6.13 3.32 13.63
CA THR A 7 4.67 3.23 13.48
C THR A 7 4.22 3.52 12.05
N LEU A 8 4.87 4.48 11.36
CA LEU A 8 4.58 4.75 9.96
C LEU A 8 4.92 3.55 9.06
N THR A 9 6.08 2.93 9.31
CA THR A 9 6.54 1.75 8.54
C THR A 9 5.59 0.58 8.75
N GLU A 10 5.23 0.28 10.00
CA GLU A 10 4.26 -0.75 10.35
C GLU A 10 2.89 -0.50 9.70
N THR A 11 2.45 0.76 9.65
CA THR A 11 1.19 1.15 8.98
C THR A 11 1.27 0.92 7.47
N CYS A 12 2.39 1.32 6.85
CA CYS A 12 2.62 1.10 5.42
C CYS A 12 2.61 -0.40 5.07
N ASP A 13 3.35 -1.21 5.83
CA ASP A 13 3.43 -2.65 5.64
C ASP A 13 2.06 -3.33 5.84
N TYR A 14 1.31 -2.88 6.85
CA TYR A 14 -0.05 -3.36 7.07
C TYR A 14 -0.96 -3.10 5.87
N LEU A 15 -0.94 -1.87 5.32
CA LEU A 15 -1.77 -1.48 4.17
C LEU A 15 -1.38 -2.21 2.89
N VAL A 16 -0.08 -2.40 2.63
CA VAL A 16 0.41 -3.19 1.49
C VAL A 16 -0.07 -4.63 1.60
N ASN A 17 0.04 -5.23 2.79
CA ASN A 17 -0.41 -6.61 3.01
C ASN A 17 -1.94 -6.75 2.96
N ALA A 18 -2.69 -5.75 3.41
CA ALA A 18 -4.14 -5.70 3.26
C ALA A 18 -4.54 -5.65 1.79
N CYS A 19 -3.89 -4.80 0.97
CA CYS A 19 -4.10 -4.76 -0.47
C CYS A 19 -3.85 -6.13 -1.14
N ARG A 20 -2.76 -6.81 -0.76
CA ARG A 20 -2.46 -8.17 -1.25
C ARG A 20 -3.56 -9.18 -0.89
N ARG A 21 -4.12 -9.11 0.32
CA ARG A 21 -5.21 -10.01 0.76
C ARG A 21 -6.50 -9.77 -0.02
N ASP A 22 -6.88 -8.50 -0.19
CA ASP A 22 -8.10 -8.14 -0.91
C ASP A 22 -8.00 -8.58 -2.38
N ILE A 23 -6.86 -8.31 -3.04
CA ILE A 23 -6.59 -8.78 -4.41
C ILE A 23 -6.61 -10.31 -4.49
N LYS A 24 -6.11 -11.02 -3.47
CA LYS A 24 -6.16 -12.48 -3.45
C LYS A 24 -7.60 -13.00 -3.35
N GLN A 25 -8.47 -12.31 -2.60
CA GLN A 25 -9.87 -12.69 -2.42
C GLN A 25 -10.74 -12.31 -3.64
N ALA A 26 -10.46 -11.18 -4.27
CA ALA A 26 -11.16 -10.69 -5.45
C ALA A 26 -10.18 -10.22 -6.55
N PRO A 27 -9.52 -11.14 -7.27
CA PRO A 27 -8.57 -10.80 -8.34
C PRO A 27 -9.17 -9.92 -9.45
N ALA A 28 -10.47 -10.05 -9.71
CA ALA A 28 -11.18 -9.26 -10.71
C ALA A 28 -11.28 -7.76 -10.35
N GLU A 29 -11.16 -7.42 -9.06
CA GLU A 29 -11.16 -6.04 -8.57
C GLU A 29 -9.75 -5.47 -8.36
N LEU A 30 -8.72 -6.06 -9.00
CA LEU A 30 -7.31 -5.70 -8.84
C LEU A 30 -7.06 -4.19 -8.85
N ASP A 31 -7.51 -3.51 -9.91
CA ASP A 31 -7.24 -2.08 -10.09
C ASP A 31 -8.01 -1.23 -9.10
N ARG A 32 -9.22 -1.64 -8.73
CA ARG A 32 -10.04 -0.98 -7.71
C ARG A 32 -9.37 -1.05 -6.33
N HIS A 33 -8.88 -2.22 -5.94
CA HIS A 33 -8.15 -2.39 -4.69
C HIS A 33 -6.86 -1.56 -4.71
N LYS A 34 -6.05 -1.65 -5.77
CA LYS A 34 -4.84 -0.83 -5.91
C LYS A 34 -5.14 0.67 -5.77
N ALA A 35 -6.16 1.17 -6.47
CA ALA A 35 -6.56 2.57 -6.43
C ALA A 35 -6.92 3.00 -4.99
N ARG A 36 -7.77 2.23 -4.30
CA ARG A 36 -8.19 2.52 -2.92
C ARG A 36 -7.00 2.64 -1.96
N TYR A 37 -6.09 1.67 -1.97
CA TYR A 37 -4.95 1.70 -1.05
C TYR A 37 -3.90 2.76 -1.42
N ARG A 38 -3.72 3.05 -2.72
CA ARG A 38 -2.86 4.17 -3.17
C ARG A 38 -3.41 5.51 -2.71
N GLU A 39 -4.72 5.71 -2.79
CA GLU A 39 -5.37 6.95 -2.34
C GLU A 39 -5.19 7.16 -0.82
N ASN A 40 -5.40 6.12 -0.01
CA ASN A 40 -5.15 6.17 1.42
C ASN A 40 -3.70 6.56 1.75
N LEU A 41 -2.72 5.96 1.08
CA LEU A 41 -1.30 6.30 1.26
C LEU A 41 -0.97 7.69 0.72
N ARG A 42 -1.60 8.16 -0.36
CA ARG A 42 -1.44 9.54 -0.85
C ARG A 42 -1.91 10.55 0.19
N GLY A 43 -3.04 10.29 0.86
CA GLY A 43 -3.50 11.11 1.98
C GLY A 43 -2.44 11.21 3.09
N LEU A 44 -1.82 10.10 3.46
CA LEU A 44 -0.71 10.08 4.43
C LEU A 44 0.53 10.83 3.93
N SER A 45 0.86 10.72 2.64
CA SER A 45 2.01 11.41 2.03
C SER A 45 1.86 12.95 2.09
N LEU A 46 0.63 13.46 1.91
CA LEU A 46 0.35 14.89 2.02
C LEU A 46 0.61 15.44 3.44
N LEU A 47 0.40 14.63 4.47
CA LEU A 47 0.69 15.01 5.86
C LEU A 47 2.20 15.02 6.19
N LEU A 48 3.04 14.48 5.29
CA LEU A 48 4.48 14.32 5.45
C LEU A 48 5.28 15.20 4.47
N ILE A 49 4.69 16.26 3.93
CA ILE A 49 5.41 17.21 3.07
C ILE A 49 6.61 17.81 3.83
N GLY A 50 7.79 17.76 3.21
CA GLY A 50 9.04 18.24 3.81
C GLY A 50 9.64 17.31 4.88
N ARG A 51 9.05 16.11 5.07
CA ARG A 51 9.51 15.11 6.04
C ARG A 51 10.20 13.94 5.29
N PRO A 52 11.37 13.45 5.74
CA PRO A 52 12.02 12.28 5.14
C PRO A 52 11.17 11.00 5.24
N GLU A 53 10.29 10.92 6.23
CA GLU A 53 9.39 9.79 6.45
C GLU A 53 8.43 9.54 5.28
N ARG A 54 8.16 10.56 4.46
CA ARG A 54 7.37 10.44 3.23
C ARG A 54 7.91 9.36 2.29
N ASN A 55 9.21 9.11 2.29
CA ASN A 55 9.85 8.08 1.47
C ASN A 55 9.29 6.67 1.76
N HIS A 56 8.92 6.37 3.00
CA HIS A 56 8.30 5.09 3.36
C HIS A 56 6.92 4.92 2.71
N VAL A 57 6.13 6.00 2.70
CA VAL A 57 4.80 6.02 2.08
C VAL A 57 4.90 5.89 0.56
N GLU A 58 5.83 6.60 -0.07
CA GLU A 58 6.07 6.49 -1.51
C GLU A 58 6.56 5.09 -1.91
N HIS A 59 7.40 4.47 -1.09
CA HIS A 59 7.82 3.08 -1.31
C HIS A 59 6.62 2.12 -1.25
N ALA A 60 5.74 2.27 -0.26
CA ALA A 60 4.54 1.45 -0.12
C ALA A 60 3.56 1.61 -1.30
N ILE A 61 3.40 2.84 -1.83
CA ILE A 61 2.62 3.10 -3.05
C ILE A 61 3.18 2.30 -4.24
N LYS A 62 4.49 2.35 -4.45
CA LYS A 62 5.17 1.59 -5.52
C LYS A 62 5.00 0.07 -5.33
N GLN A 63 5.06 -0.41 -4.09
CA GLN A 63 4.79 -1.81 -3.80
C GLN A 63 3.37 -2.22 -4.18
N ILE A 64 2.37 -1.38 -3.94
CA ILE A 64 0.97 -1.66 -4.34
C ILE A 64 0.82 -1.71 -5.86
N GLU A 65 1.45 -0.78 -6.58
CA GLU A 65 1.41 -0.74 -8.05
C GLU A 65 1.90 -2.05 -8.68
N THR A 66 2.90 -2.69 -8.06
CA THR A 66 3.51 -3.94 -8.54
C THR A 66 2.79 -5.21 -8.08
N ILE A 67 1.75 -5.14 -7.23
CA ILE A 67 1.00 -6.33 -6.82
C ILE A 67 0.31 -6.95 -8.04
N GLN A 68 0.45 -8.25 -8.19
CA GLN A 68 -0.23 -9.03 -9.21
C GLN A 68 -1.04 -10.15 -8.53
N PRO A 69 -2.19 -10.55 -9.08
CA PRO A 69 -2.86 -11.77 -8.65
C PRO A 69 -1.91 -12.95 -8.82
N ARG A 70 -1.82 -13.85 -7.83
CA ARG A 70 -1.13 -15.12 -8.06
C ARG A 70 -1.90 -15.87 -9.15
N ARG A 71 -1.23 -16.20 -10.27
CA ARG A 71 -1.80 -17.10 -11.27
C ARG A 71 -2.20 -18.39 -10.56
N ALA A 72 -3.43 -18.82 -10.72
CA ALA A 72 -3.82 -20.18 -10.36
C ALA A 72 -2.90 -21.11 -11.17
N LYS A 73 -2.12 -21.95 -10.48
CA LYS A 73 -1.48 -23.09 -11.16
C LYS A 73 -2.63 -24.01 -11.54
N HIS A 74 -3.05 -23.98 -12.81
CA HIS A 74 -3.86 -25.06 -13.34
C HIS A 74 -3.01 -26.33 -13.29
N GLY A 75 -3.38 -27.23 -12.39
CA GLY A 75 -2.96 -28.62 -12.40
C GLY A 75 -3.99 -29.47 -13.12
#